data_AF-K6E5X6-F1
#
_entry.id   AF-K6E5X6-F1
#
_cell.length_a   1.000
_cell.length_b   1.000
_cell.length_c   1.000
_cell.angle_alpha   90.00
_cell.angle_beta   90.00
_cell.angle_gamma   90.00
#
_symmetry.space_group_name_H-M   'P 1'
#
loop_
_entity.id
_entity.type
_entity.pdbx_description
1 polymer ?
#
loop_
_entity_poly.entity_id
_entity_poly.type
_entity_poly.pdbx_seq_one_letter_code
_entity_poly.pdbx_strand_id
1 'polypeptide(L)' 'MLPNLGVVIDTPGMRELGIISADLTKSFADIEELAYSCKFNDCTHKDEPSCSVQKAIKDGTLSVERLESY' A
#
# COMPACT_ATOMS: atom_id res chain seq x y z
N MET A 1 -13.00 49.61 13.34
CA MET A 1 -12.79 48.66 12.24
C MET A 1 -11.66 47.73 12.63
N LEU A 2 -11.99 46.47 12.90
CA LEU A 2 -11.06 45.34 13.02
C LEU A 2 -11.71 44.23 12.18
N PRO A 3 -11.03 43.62 11.20
CA PRO A 3 -11.65 42.68 10.28
C PRO A 3 -11.86 41.34 11.00
N ASN A 4 -13.10 41.09 11.42
CA ASN A 4 -13.54 39.78 11.90
C ASN A 4 -13.60 38.82 10.72
N LEU A 5 -12.57 38.01 10.51
CA LEU A 5 -12.68 36.78 9.73
C LEU A 5 -11.71 35.70 10.26
N GLY A 6 -11.79 35.42 11.55
CA GLY A 6 -11.28 34.17 12.11
C GLY A 6 -12.42 33.15 12.14
N VAL A 7 -12.45 32.22 11.20
CA VAL A 7 -13.34 31.06 11.28
C VAL A 7 -12.71 30.08 12.25
N VAL A 8 -13.34 29.89 13.42
CA VAL A 8 -13.02 28.80 14.33
C VAL A 8 -13.83 27.59 13.86
N ILE A 9 -13.15 26.65 13.21
CA ILE A 9 -13.70 25.33 12.92
C ILE A 9 -13.53 24.49 14.20
N ASP A 10 -14.60 24.37 14.97
CA ASP A 10 -14.69 23.38 16.04
C ASP A 10 -15.11 22.05 15.40
N THR A 11 -14.17 21.11 15.26
CA THR A 11 -14.50 19.70 14.97
C THR A 11 -14.51 18.93 16.29
N PRO A 12 -15.67 18.79 16.96
CA PRO A 12 -15.77 17.92 18.12
C PRO A 12 -15.79 16.48 17.58
N GLY A 13 -14.61 15.87 17.43
CA GLY A 13 -14.56 14.49 16.94
C GLY A 13 -13.27 14.03 16.28
N MET A 14 -12.08 14.49 16.70
CA MET A 14 -10.84 13.81 16.30
C MET A 14 -10.61 12.56 17.16
N ARG A 15 -11.45 11.54 16.98
CA ARG A 15 -11.15 10.18 17.40
C ARG A 15 -11.52 9.16 16.34
N GLU A 16 -11.17 9.45 15.11
CA GLU A 16 -10.99 8.44 14.07
C GLU A 16 -10.06 9.07 13.05
N LEU A 17 -8.78 8.67 13.08
CA LEU A 17 -7.93 8.75 11.90
C LEU A 17 -8.55 7.77 10.89
N GLY A 18 -9.67 8.17 10.30
CA GLY A 18 -10.17 7.58 9.09
C GLY A 18 -9.03 7.74 8.10
N ILE A 19 -8.44 6.64 7.70
CA ILE A 19 -7.58 6.56 6.53
C ILE A 19 -8.50 6.88 5.36
N ILE A 20 -8.77 8.17 5.15
CA ILE A 20 -9.57 8.68 4.04
C ILE A 20 -8.68 8.44 2.84
N SER A 21 -8.90 7.28 2.21
CA SER A 21 -8.20 6.86 0.99
C SER A 21 -6.69 7.03 1.07
N ALA A 22 -6.01 6.30 1.96
CA ALA A 22 -4.70 5.84 1.53
C ALA A 22 -5.00 5.00 0.29
N ASP A 23 -4.51 5.44 -0.87
CA ASP A 23 -4.47 4.62 -2.08
C ASP A 23 -3.75 3.31 -1.72
N LEU A 24 -4.46 2.31 -1.20
CA LEU A 24 -3.88 0.98 -0.92
C LEU A 24 -3.23 0.45 -2.20
N THR A 25 -3.82 0.77 -3.35
CA THR A 25 -3.28 0.49 -4.68
C THR A 25 -1.87 1.05 -4.88
N LYS A 26 -1.54 2.23 -4.35
CA LYS A 26 -0.15 2.75 -4.41
C LYS A 26 0.76 2.07 -3.40
N SER A 27 0.24 1.65 -2.26
CA SER A 27 1.02 0.97 -1.22
C SER A 27 1.58 -0.39 -1.68
N PHE A 28 0.94 -1.02 -2.65
CA PHE A 28 1.32 -2.34 -3.19
C PHE A 28 1.74 -2.33 -4.66
N ALA A 29 1.93 -1.15 -5.25
CA ALA A 29 2.28 -1.01 -6.67
C ALA A 29 3.57 -1.76 -7.04
N ASP A 30 4.53 -1.84 -6.14
CA ASP A 30 5.76 -2.62 -6.29
C ASP A 30 5.52 -4.14 -6.34
N ILE A 31 4.57 -4.67 -5.56
CA ILE A 31 4.19 -6.08 -5.64
C ILE A 31 3.48 -6.34 -6.97
N GLU A 32 2.57 -5.45 -7.39
CA GLU A 32 1.88 -5.57 -8.67
C GLU A 32 2.85 -5.50 -9.86
N GLU A 33 3.80 -4.56 -9.87
CA GLU A 33 4.84 -4.48 -10.92
C GLU A 33 5.69 -5.76 -11.01
N LEU A 34 6.05 -6.33 -9.85
CA LEU A 34 6.74 -7.61 -9.80
C LEU A 34 5.84 -8.77 -10.25
N ALA A 35 4.53 -8.72 -9.93
CA ALA A 35 3.54 -9.69 -10.33
C ALA A 35 3.31 -9.70 -11.86
N TYR A 36 3.35 -8.54 -12.52
CA TYR A 36 3.36 -8.47 -14.00
C TYR A 36 4.55 -9.19 -14.63
N SER A 37 5.66 -9.32 -13.89
CA SER A 37 6.84 -10.07 -14.32
C SER A 37 6.78 -11.55 -13.94
N CYS A 38 5.71 -12.04 -13.32
CA CYS A 38 5.55 -13.46 -13.04
C CYS A 38 5.33 -14.26 -14.34
N LYS A 39 5.79 -15.51 -14.34
CA LYS A 39 5.58 -16.42 -15.47
C LYS A 39 4.11 -16.81 -15.67
N PHE A 40 3.33 -16.79 -14.59
CA PHE A 40 1.93 -17.21 -14.54
C PHE A 40 1.04 -16.00 -14.29
N ASN A 41 -0.10 -15.92 -14.98
CA ASN A 41 -1.08 -14.85 -14.78
C ASN A 41 -1.89 -15.03 -13.48
N ASP A 42 -2.10 -16.27 -13.05
CA ASP A 42 -2.78 -16.64 -11.80
C ASP A 42 -1.76 -16.93 -10.68
N CYS A 43 -0.64 -16.19 -10.67
CA CYS A 43 0.39 -16.36 -9.66
C CYS A 43 -0.14 -15.92 -8.29
N THR A 44 -0.13 -16.83 -7.33
CA THR A 44 -0.52 -16.60 -5.93
C THR A 44 0.63 -16.06 -5.07
N HIS A 45 1.83 -15.97 -5.64
CA HIS A 45 3.06 -15.49 -5.02
C HIS A 45 3.52 -16.24 -3.74
N LYS A 46 2.92 -17.40 -3.42
CA LYS A 46 3.24 -18.17 -2.21
C LYS A 46 4.38 -19.16 -2.40
N ASP A 47 4.20 -20.18 -3.24
CA ASP A 47 5.17 -21.29 -3.39
C ASP A 47 5.49 -21.59 -4.87
N GLU A 48 5.28 -20.62 -5.75
CA GLU A 48 5.48 -20.87 -7.18
C GLU A 48 6.96 -20.79 -7.60
N PRO A 49 7.45 -21.78 -8.36
CA PRO A 49 8.88 -21.93 -8.66
C PRO A 49 9.46 -20.86 -9.60
N SER A 50 8.61 -20.03 -10.21
CA SER A 50 9.03 -18.94 -11.11
C SER A 50 8.27 -17.64 -10.84
N CYS A 51 7.95 -17.38 -9.58
CA CYS A 51 7.36 -16.13 -9.13
C CYS A 51 8.43 -15.03 -8.99
N SER A 52 8.22 -13.91 -9.68
CA SER A 52 9.13 -12.76 -9.65
C SER A 52 9.09 -12.04 -8.30
N VAL A 53 7.94 -12.01 -7.63
CA VAL A 53 7.79 -11.50 -6.26
C VAL A 53 8.65 -12.31 -5.27
N GLN A 54 8.58 -13.64 -5.33
CA GLN A 54 9.40 -14.54 -4.49
C GLN A 54 10.91 -14.36 -4.76
N LYS A 55 11.27 -14.09 -6.02
CA LYS A 55 12.66 -13.79 -6.38
C LYS A 55 13.12 -12.46 -5.78
N ALA A 56 12.29 -11.42 -5.83
CA ALA A 56 12.56 -10.15 -5.18
C ALA A 56 12.70 -10.30 -3.66
N ILE A 57 11.94 -11.21 -3.04
CA ILE A 57 12.10 -11.54 -1.62
C ILE A 57 13.44 -12.19 -1.32
N LYS A 58 13.85 -13.17 -2.14
CA LYS A 58 15.16 -13.83 -2.00
C LYS A 58 16.34 -12.89 -2.25
N ASP A 59 16.16 -11.90 -3.13
CA ASP A 59 17.15 -10.88 -3.45
C ASP A 59 17.21 -9.76 -2.38
N GLY A 60 16.22 -9.70 -1.48
CA GLY A 60 16.09 -8.66 -0.46
C GLY A 60 15.50 -7.34 -0.99
N THR A 61 15.04 -7.32 -2.24
CA THR A 61 14.34 -6.17 -2.86
C THR A 61 12.93 -6.00 -2.30
N LEU A 62 12.28 -7.08 -1.86
CA LEU A 62 10.96 -7.05 -1.22
C LEU A 62 10.99 -7.81 0.11
N SER A 63 10.38 -7.28 1.16
CA SER A 63 10.28 -8.01 2.43
C SER A 63 9.14 -9.02 2.40
N VAL A 64 9.31 -10.19 3.04
CA VAL A 64 8.24 -11.21 3.14
C VAL A 64 6.98 -10.67 3.83
N GLU A 65 7.16 -9.88 4.89
CA GLU A 65 6.10 -9.16 5.61
C GLU A 65 5.25 -8.24 4.71
N ARG A 66 5.85 -7.70 3.65
CA ARG A 66 5.17 -6.86 2.67
C ARG A 66 4.25 -7.67 1.77
N LEU A 67 4.69 -8.88 1.38
CA LEU A 67 3.84 -9.86 0.72
C LEU A 67 2.75 -10.39 1.65
N GLU A 68 3.01 -10.57 2.95
CA GLU A 68 1.97 -10.98 3.90
C GLU A 68 0.92 -9.90 4.17
N SER A 69 1.27 -8.63 3.91
CA SER A 69 0.36 -7.49 4.02
C SER A 69 -0.46 -7.21 2.75
N TYR A 70 -0.20 -7.96 1.67
CA TYR A 70 -0.86 -7.88 0.36
C TYR A 70 -2.02 -8.87 0.27
#